data_AF-A0A2G4REJ0-F1
#
_entry.id   AF-A0A2G4REJ0-F1
#
_cell.length_a   1.000
_cell.length_b   1.000
_cell.length_c   1.000
_cell.angle_alpha   90.00
_cell.angle_beta   90.00
_cell.angle_gamma   90.00
#
_symmetry.space_group_name_H-M   'P 1'
#
loop_
_entity.id
_entity.type
_entity.pdbx_description
1 polymer ?
#
loop_
_entity_poly.entity_id
_entity_poly.type
_entity_poly.pdbx_seq_one_letter_code
_entity_poly.pdbx_strand_id
1 'polypeptide(L)'
;MSKTIIKTRKAGENHQVVTFTLQDDNRNRQKRPCKTCPWRKDKVGIFPAEAFRHSAPTGYDIPELIASGEMPSTFACHKTGLKAPSTCAGFLVAESSNHNLSLRMAQMRGEDVLSGVQKGEAPLFDNYYDMAVANGVPPDDPRITPCWRPKKNNPDR
;
A
#
# COMPACT_ATOMS: atom_id res chain seq x y z
N MET A 1 -20.17 0.46 9.12
CA MET A 1 -19.20 0.51 8.01
C MET A 1 -19.87 0.16 6.70
N SER A 2 -20.55 1.15 6.15
CA SER A 2 -20.97 1.12 4.75
C SER A 2 -19.76 1.38 3.86
N LYS A 3 -19.68 0.68 2.72
CA LYS A 3 -18.57 0.78 1.75
C LYS A 3 -19.13 0.88 0.35
N THR A 4 -18.46 1.66 -0.50
CA THR A 4 -18.79 1.77 -1.92
C THR A 4 -17.59 1.28 -2.73
N ILE A 5 -17.82 0.30 -3.60
CA ILE A 5 -16.77 -0.17 -4.53
C ILE A 5 -16.62 0.88 -5.63
N ILE A 6 -15.42 1.41 -5.78
CA ILE A 6 -15.07 2.36 -6.85
C ILE A 6 -14.65 1.61 -8.11
N LYS A 7 -13.79 0.60 -7.95
CA LYS A 7 -13.17 -0.10 -9.08
C LYS A 7 -12.71 -1.49 -8.68
N THR A 8 -13.00 -2.48 -9.52
CA THR A 8 -12.48 -3.85 -9.40
C THR A 8 -11.61 -4.14 -10.62
N ARG A 9 -10.40 -4.65 -10.41
CA ARG A 9 -9.43 -4.97 -11.47
C ARG A 9 -8.91 -6.39 -11.28
N LYS A 10 -9.02 -7.23 -12.30
CA LYS A 10 -8.47 -8.59 -12.29
C LYS A 10 -6.94 -8.54 -12.24
N ALA A 11 -6.32 -9.46 -11.52
CA ALA A 11 -4.88 -9.62 -11.41
C ALA A 11 -4.53 -11.11 -11.50
N GLY A 12 -4.09 -11.57 -12.67
CA GLY A 12 -3.93 -13.01 -12.94
C GLY A 12 -5.26 -13.76 -12.88
N GLU A 13 -5.21 -15.09 -12.78
CA GLU A 13 -6.41 -15.93 -12.85
C GLU A 13 -7.25 -15.88 -11.57
N ASN A 14 -6.60 -15.88 -10.42
CA ASN A 14 -7.23 -16.10 -9.11
C ASN A 14 -7.17 -14.88 -8.17
N HIS A 15 -6.75 -13.71 -8.66
CA HIS A 15 -6.67 -12.50 -7.84
C HIS A 15 -7.36 -11.31 -8.47
N GLN A 16 -7.72 -10.36 -7.62
CA GLN A 16 -8.27 -9.07 -8.01
C GLN A 16 -7.86 -8.01 -7.00
N VAL A 17 -7.82 -6.76 -7.46
CA VAL A 17 -7.65 -5.59 -6.62
C VAL A 17 -8.96 -4.81 -6.63
N VAL A 18 -9.51 -4.57 -5.44
CA VAL A 18 -10.73 -3.79 -5.26
C VAL A 18 -10.38 -2.48 -4.57
N THR A 19 -10.70 -1.37 -5.22
CA THR A 19 -10.65 -0.03 -4.65
C THR A 19 -12.05 0.33 -4.17
N PHE A 20 -12.16 0.80 -2.93
CA PHE A 20 -13.43 1.15 -2.30
C PHE A 20 -13.26 2.36 -1.37
N THR A 21 -14.35 3.07 -1.11
CA THR A 21 -14.43 4.06 -0.02
C THR A 21 -15.18 3.49 1.17
N LEU A 22 -14.92 4.05 2.34
CA LEU A 22 -15.71 3.86 3.55
C LEU A 22 -16.51 5.14 3.79
N GLN A 23 -17.80 5.01 4.10
CA GLN A 23 -18.66 6.16 4.42
C GLN A 23 -18.41 6.70 5.84
N ASP A 24 -17.93 5.84 6.73
CA ASP A 24 -17.58 6.19 8.10
C ASP A 24 -16.06 6.45 8.20
N ASP A 25 -15.68 7.41 9.03
CA ASP A 25 -14.31 7.82 9.37
C ASP A 25 -13.58 6.82 10.30
N ASN A 26 -14.26 5.77 10.75
CA ASN A 26 -13.68 4.72 11.59
C ASN A 26 -12.80 3.74 10.77
N ARG A 27 -11.56 4.17 10.47
CA ARG A 27 -10.57 3.36 9.76
C ARG A 27 -9.99 2.28 10.66
N ASN A 28 -10.41 1.05 10.45
CA ASN A 28 -9.73 -0.10 11.05
C ASN A 28 -8.33 -0.30 10.46
N ARG A 29 -7.42 -0.82 11.28
CA ARG A 29 -6.07 -1.24 10.86
C ARG A 29 -5.71 -2.58 11.46
N GLN A 30 -4.87 -3.34 10.77
CA GLN A 30 -4.23 -4.51 11.37
C GLN A 30 -3.09 -4.08 12.31
N LYS A 31 -2.90 -4.79 13.41
CA LYS A 31 -1.83 -4.51 14.40
C LYS A 31 -0.48 -5.15 14.02
N ARG A 32 -0.49 -6.19 13.20
CA ARG A 32 0.72 -6.94 12.79
C ARG A 32 0.58 -7.46 11.36
N PRO A 33 1.67 -7.54 10.56
CA PRO A 33 1.65 -8.21 9.28
C PRO A 33 1.24 -9.68 9.43
N CYS A 34 0.33 -10.15 8.58
CA CYS A 34 -0.11 -11.54 8.64
C CYS A 34 0.91 -12.50 7.99
N LYS A 35 0.69 -13.81 8.14
CA LYS A 35 1.62 -14.86 7.67
C LYS A 35 1.93 -14.81 6.16
N THR A 36 0.99 -14.33 5.35
CA THR A 36 1.12 -14.22 3.88
C THR A 36 1.10 -12.76 3.41
N CYS A 37 1.56 -11.82 4.26
CA CYS A 37 1.55 -10.39 3.94
C CYS A 37 2.38 -10.10 2.67
N PRO A 38 1.86 -9.32 1.69
CA PRO A 38 2.63 -8.92 0.50
C PRO A 38 3.92 -8.18 0.83
N TRP A 39 3.94 -7.48 1.97
CA TRP A 39 5.08 -6.69 2.43
C TRP A 39 6.23 -7.52 3.01
N ARG A 40 6.05 -8.85 3.19
CA ARG A 40 7.10 -9.73 3.71
C ARG A 40 8.06 -10.14 2.60
N LYS A 41 9.36 -10.00 2.83
CA LYS A 41 10.42 -10.41 1.87
C LYS A 41 10.41 -11.92 1.60
N ASP A 42 9.99 -12.73 2.58
CA ASP A 42 9.87 -14.19 2.44
C ASP A 42 8.54 -14.67 1.84
N LYS A 43 7.73 -13.75 1.28
CA LYS A 43 6.42 -14.04 0.67
C LYS A 43 6.29 -13.52 -0.76
N VAL A 44 7.42 -13.21 -1.39
CA VAL A 44 7.51 -12.87 -2.81
C VAL A 44 6.95 -14.00 -3.67
N GLY A 45 6.20 -13.63 -4.72
CA GLY A 45 5.64 -14.58 -5.70
C GLY A 45 4.30 -15.19 -5.31
N ILE A 46 3.79 -14.92 -4.11
CA ILE A 46 2.43 -15.35 -3.71
C ILE A 46 1.36 -14.59 -4.50
N PHE A 47 1.59 -13.30 -4.75
CA PHE A 47 0.66 -12.44 -5.47
C PHE A 47 1.22 -12.11 -6.86
N PRO A 48 0.37 -12.00 -7.89
CA PRO A 48 0.82 -11.70 -9.24
C PRO A 48 1.28 -10.23 -9.35
N ALA A 49 2.27 -9.96 -10.21
CA ALA A 49 2.80 -8.63 -10.51
C ALA A 49 1.69 -7.59 -10.80
N GLU A 50 0.66 -8.00 -11.55
CA GLU A 50 -0.49 -7.16 -11.92
C GLU A 50 -1.25 -6.60 -10.69
N ALA A 51 -1.30 -7.34 -9.58
CA ALA A 51 -1.92 -6.85 -8.35
C ALA A 51 -1.16 -5.65 -7.77
N PHE A 52 0.17 -5.65 -7.90
CA PHE A 52 1.02 -4.55 -7.47
C PHE A 52 0.91 -3.34 -8.41
N ARG A 53 0.77 -3.55 -9.73
CA ARG A 53 0.52 -2.46 -10.69
C ARG A 53 -0.82 -1.74 -10.39
N HIS A 54 -1.85 -2.51 -10.05
CA HIS A 54 -3.17 -1.99 -9.69
C HIS A 54 -3.21 -1.27 -8.34
N SER A 55 -2.32 -1.63 -7.41
CA SER A 55 -2.30 -1.07 -6.05
C SER A 55 -1.26 0.04 -5.89
N ALA A 56 -0.49 0.34 -6.94
CA ALA A 56 0.62 1.29 -6.92
C ALA A 56 0.29 2.72 -6.44
N PRO A 57 -0.91 3.29 -6.71
CA PRO A 57 -1.28 4.61 -6.20
C PRO A 57 -1.20 4.74 -4.67
N THR A 58 -1.28 3.63 -3.93
CA THR A 58 -1.10 3.63 -2.47
C THR A 58 0.32 3.94 -2.02
N GLY A 59 1.30 3.79 -2.92
CA GLY A 59 2.72 4.03 -2.69
C GLY A 59 3.28 5.24 -3.44
N TYR A 60 2.46 6.01 -4.15
CA TYR A 60 2.92 7.22 -4.87
C TYR A 60 3.44 8.27 -3.89
N ASP A 61 4.52 8.96 -4.29
CA ASP A 61 4.91 10.18 -3.59
C ASP A 61 3.84 11.26 -3.79
N ILE A 62 3.73 12.21 -2.87
CA ILE A 62 2.64 13.18 -2.85
C ILE A 62 2.57 14.04 -4.13
N PRO A 63 3.68 14.59 -4.66
CA PRO A 63 3.64 15.37 -5.90
C PRO A 63 3.14 14.53 -7.08
N GLU A 64 3.62 13.30 -7.20
CA GLU A 64 3.25 12.37 -8.27
C GLU A 64 1.78 11.95 -8.16
N LEU A 65 1.28 11.70 -6.95
CA LEU A 65 -0.12 11.41 -6.70
C LEU A 65 -1.01 12.55 -7.20
N ILE A 66 -0.68 13.80 -6.83
CA ILE A 66 -1.42 14.99 -7.26
C ILE A 66 -1.38 15.14 -8.79
N ALA A 67 -0.20 14.99 -9.40
CA ALA A 67 -0.03 15.11 -10.84
C ALA A 67 -0.80 14.02 -11.63
N SER A 68 -0.90 12.82 -11.08
CA SER A 68 -1.60 11.69 -11.71
C SER A 68 -3.13 11.79 -11.67
N GLY A 69 -3.70 12.64 -10.80
CA GLY A 69 -5.14 12.73 -10.56
C GLY A 69 -5.75 11.51 -9.85
N GLU A 70 -4.92 10.56 -9.39
CA GLU A 70 -5.39 9.40 -8.62
C GLU A 70 -5.90 9.84 -7.24
N MET A 71 -6.99 9.23 -6.77
CA MET A 71 -7.52 9.54 -5.44
C MET A 71 -6.57 9.05 -4.34
N PRO A 72 -6.35 9.85 -3.27
CA PRO A 72 -5.58 9.40 -2.12
C PRO A 72 -6.17 8.11 -1.54
N SER A 73 -5.35 7.09 -1.39
CA SER A 73 -5.76 5.78 -0.88
C SER A 73 -4.70 5.16 0.04
N THR A 74 -5.11 4.15 0.80
CA THR A 74 -4.21 3.34 1.65
C THR A 74 -4.21 1.90 1.18
N PHE A 75 -3.16 1.15 1.50
CA PHE A 75 -3.07 -0.27 1.13
C PHE A 75 -3.90 -1.13 2.10
N ALA A 76 -5.01 -1.68 1.61
CA ALA A 76 -5.88 -2.55 2.39
C ALA A 76 -5.25 -3.91 2.70
N CYS A 77 -5.61 -4.51 3.83
CA CYS A 77 -5.18 -5.85 4.19
C CYS A 77 -5.87 -6.90 3.30
N HIS A 78 -5.08 -7.72 2.59
CA HIS A 78 -5.61 -8.76 1.72
C HIS A 78 -6.39 -9.84 2.48
N LYS A 79 -6.04 -10.10 3.75
CA LYS A 79 -6.66 -11.14 4.57
C LYS A 79 -8.09 -10.80 4.99
N THR A 80 -8.35 -9.53 5.31
CA THR A 80 -9.67 -9.13 5.81
C THR A 80 -10.66 -8.83 4.69
N GLY A 81 -10.14 -8.47 3.51
CA GLY A 81 -10.92 -8.25 2.31
C GLY A 81 -12.05 -7.24 2.51
N LEU A 82 -13.12 -7.38 1.73
CA LEU A 82 -14.28 -6.48 1.76
C LEU A 82 -15.24 -6.73 2.93
N LYS A 83 -15.13 -7.86 3.64
CA LYS A 83 -16.02 -8.17 4.77
C LYS A 83 -15.70 -7.29 5.98
N ALA A 84 -14.42 -7.13 6.29
CA ALA A 84 -13.93 -6.30 7.38
C ALA A 84 -12.73 -5.47 6.90
N PRO A 85 -12.93 -4.49 6.01
CA PRO A 85 -11.82 -3.74 5.42
C PRO A 85 -10.98 -3.06 6.50
N SER A 86 -9.67 -3.21 6.39
CA SER A 86 -8.71 -2.60 7.31
C SER A 86 -7.42 -2.29 6.59
N THR A 87 -6.71 -1.25 7.03
CA THR A 87 -5.40 -0.91 6.49
C THR A 87 -4.36 -1.97 6.89
N CYS A 88 -3.49 -2.33 5.95
CA CYS A 88 -2.47 -3.34 6.13
C CYS A 88 -1.39 -2.87 7.12
N ALA A 89 -1.07 -3.69 8.12
CA ALA A 89 0.01 -3.41 9.07
C ALA A 89 1.39 -3.31 8.40
N GLY A 90 1.67 -4.18 7.42
CA GLY A 90 2.95 -4.17 6.69
C GLY A 90 3.18 -2.88 5.90
N PHE A 91 2.10 -2.33 5.33
CA PHE A 91 2.11 -1.02 4.72
C PHE A 91 2.35 0.08 5.76
N LEU A 92 1.64 0.07 6.88
CA LEU A 92 1.75 1.13 7.90
C LEU A 92 3.15 1.26 8.50
N VAL A 93 3.88 0.16 8.65
CA VAL A 93 5.24 0.15 9.22
C VAL A 93 6.36 0.33 8.18
N ALA A 94 6.02 0.35 6.90
CA ALA A 94 6.99 0.62 5.84
C ALA A 94 7.31 2.13 5.79
N GLU A 95 8.54 2.50 5.45
CA GLU A 95 8.96 3.90 5.33
C GLU A 95 8.09 4.69 4.34
N SER A 96 7.69 4.04 3.24
CA SER A 96 6.78 4.66 2.25
C SER A 96 5.43 5.11 2.82
N SER A 97 5.01 4.59 3.97
CA SER A 97 3.78 5.04 4.65
C SER A 97 3.87 6.50 5.11
N ASN A 98 5.07 6.97 5.46
CA ASN A 98 5.34 8.37 5.84
C ASN A 98 5.16 9.34 4.67
N HIS A 99 5.07 8.84 3.44
CA HIS A 99 4.89 9.62 2.22
C HIS A 99 3.49 9.45 1.61
N ASN A 100 2.61 8.69 2.26
CA ASN A 100 1.24 8.51 1.80
C ASN A 100 0.35 9.71 2.24
N LEU A 101 -0.25 10.41 1.26
CA LEU A 101 -1.09 11.58 1.51
C LEU A 101 -2.28 11.26 2.43
N SER A 102 -2.93 10.10 2.28
CA SER A 102 -4.09 9.73 3.11
C SER A 102 -3.73 9.57 4.58
N LEU A 103 -2.57 8.96 4.87
CA LEU A 103 -2.08 8.79 6.24
C LEU A 103 -1.66 10.12 6.86
N ARG A 104 -0.96 10.98 6.11
CA ARG A 104 -0.61 12.33 6.59
C ARG A 104 -1.84 13.17 6.91
N MET A 105 -2.84 13.15 6.04
CA MET A 105 -4.10 13.85 6.29
C MET A 105 -4.83 13.32 7.53
N ALA A 106 -4.78 12.00 7.78
CA ALA A 106 -5.33 11.40 8.99
C ALA A 106 -4.59 11.87 10.25
N GLN A 107 -3.26 11.84 10.24
CA GLN A 107 -2.44 12.32 11.36
C GLN A 107 -2.68 13.82 11.64
N MET A 108 -2.81 14.65 10.60
CA MET A 108 -3.13 16.08 10.75
C MET A 108 -4.50 16.34 11.38
N ARG A 109 -5.45 15.41 11.24
CA ARG A 109 -6.75 15.45 11.93
C ARG A 109 -6.70 14.87 13.35
N GLY A 110 -5.52 14.46 13.83
CA GLY A 110 -5.36 13.81 15.14
C GLY A 110 -5.77 12.33 15.15
N GLU A 111 -5.95 11.70 13.99
CA GLU A 111 -6.23 10.26 13.93
C GLU A 111 -4.97 9.46 14.24
N ASP A 112 -5.02 8.63 15.29
CA ASP A 112 -3.93 7.74 15.66
C ASP A 112 -3.96 6.45 14.80
N VAL A 113 -3.29 6.53 13.65
CA VAL A 113 -3.22 5.45 12.66
C VAL A 113 -2.06 4.48 12.84
N LEU A 114 -1.10 4.76 13.74
CA LEU A 114 0.11 3.95 13.94
C LEU A 114 0.19 3.28 15.31
N SER A 115 -0.51 3.78 16.33
CA SER A 115 -0.41 3.20 17.67
C SER A 115 -0.76 1.72 17.70
N GLY A 116 0.04 0.95 18.44
CA GLY A 116 -0.11 -0.49 18.58
C GLY A 116 0.16 -1.30 17.31
N VAL A 117 0.58 -0.68 16.20
CA VAL A 117 1.05 -1.39 15.01
C VAL A 117 2.50 -1.80 15.21
N GLN A 118 2.82 -3.06 14.90
CA GLN A 118 4.14 -3.63 15.10
C GLN A 118 4.66 -4.24 13.81
N LYS A 119 5.98 -4.15 13.58
CA LYS A 119 6.66 -4.68 12.38
C LYS A 119 6.53 -6.20 12.24
N GLY A 120 6.31 -6.91 13.35
CA GLY A 120 6.37 -8.36 13.38
C GLY A 120 7.81 -8.86 13.28
N GLU A 121 7.98 -10.18 13.19
CA GLU A 121 9.30 -10.84 13.25
C GLU A 121 9.95 -11.02 11.88
N ALA A 122 9.15 -11.09 10.81
CA ALA A 122 9.66 -11.33 9.46
C ALA A 122 10.19 -10.02 8.83
N PRO A 123 11.28 -10.08 8.05
CA PRO A 123 11.76 -8.94 7.29
C PRO A 123 10.70 -8.42 6.31
N LEU A 124 10.49 -7.10 6.31
CA LEU A 124 9.57 -6.41 5.41
C LEU A 124 10.31 -5.57 4.37
N PHE A 125 9.64 -5.26 3.27
CA PHE A 125 10.06 -4.20 2.35
C PHE A 125 9.80 -2.83 2.99
N ASP A 126 10.72 -1.89 2.78
CA ASP A 126 10.64 -0.54 3.36
C ASP A 126 9.84 0.42 2.46
N ASN A 127 9.72 0.11 1.16
CA ASN A 127 8.94 0.89 0.22
C ASN A 127 8.15 0.02 -0.77
N TYR A 128 7.12 0.62 -1.36
CA TYR A 128 6.22 -0.06 -2.29
C TYR A 128 6.92 -0.49 -3.58
N TYR A 129 7.85 0.34 -4.08
CA TYR A 129 8.57 0.09 -5.33
C TYR A 129 9.35 -1.22 -5.25
N ASP A 130 10.18 -1.39 -4.22
CA ASP A 130 11.00 -2.59 -4.03
C ASP A 130 10.13 -3.85 -3.85
N MET A 131 9.00 -3.72 -3.13
CA MET A 131 8.03 -4.81 -3.00
C MET A 131 7.44 -5.21 -4.35
N ALA A 132 7.03 -4.24 -5.18
CA ALA A 132 6.44 -4.50 -6.48
C ALA A 132 7.44 -5.14 -7.45
N VAL A 133 8.67 -4.62 -7.51
CA VAL A 133 9.75 -5.17 -8.34
C VAL A 133 10.08 -6.60 -7.93
N ALA A 134 10.21 -6.87 -6.62
CA ALA A 134 10.48 -8.21 -6.13
C ALA A 134 9.39 -9.21 -6.55
N ASN A 135 8.13 -8.76 -6.66
CA ASN A 135 7.01 -9.59 -7.13
C ASN A 135 6.82 -9.60 -8.65
N GLY A 136 7.81 -9.12 -9.41
CA GLY A 136 7.86 -9.27 -10.86
C GLY A 136 7.27 -8.12 -11.67
N VAL A 137 7.01 -6.96 -11.07
CA VAL A 137 6.72 -5.74 -11.85
C VAL A 137 8.02 -5.23 -12.47
N PRO A 138 8.07 -4.90 -13.77
CA PRO A 138 9.25 -4.31 -14.39
C PRO A 138 9.69 -3.03 -13.65
N PRO A 139 10.99 -2.84 -13.35
CA PRO A 139 11.47 -1.67 -12.62
C PRO A 139 11.17 -0.31 -13.28
N ASP A 140 11.00 -0.32 -14.60
CA ASP A 140 10.65 0.83 -15.45
C ASP A 140 9.15 0.97 -15.71
N ASP A 141 8.31 0.10 -15.11
CA ASP A 141 6.87 0.16 -15.32
C ASP A 141 6.31 1.51 -14.82
N PRO A 142 5.61 2.26 -15.70
CA PRO A 142 5.12 3.60 -15.38
C PRO A 142 4.10 3.62 -14.23
N ARG A 143 3.55 2.47 -13.83
CA ARG A 143 2.70 2.37 -12.64
C ARG A 143 3.50 2.39 -11.35
N ILE A 144 4.77 2.02 -11.31
CA ILE A 144 5.55 1.99 -10.06
C ILE A 144 6.67 3.02 -10.01
N THR A 145 7.11 3.55 -11.15
CA THR A 145 8.11 4.64 -11.18
C THR A 145 7.73 5.87 -10.33
N PRO A 146 6.44 6.27 -10.18
CA PRO A 146 6.04 7.38 -9.31
C PRO A 146 5.97 7.01 -7.83
N CYS A 147 6.16 5.74 -7.47
CA CYS A 147 6.17 5.32 -6.08
C CYS A 147 7.37 5.91 -5.34
N TRP A 148 7.09 6.42 -4.13
CA TRP A 148 8.11 6.96 -3.26
C TRP A 148 9.16 5.89 -2.91
N ARG A 149 10.43 6.30 -2.96
CA ARG A 149 11.59 5.56 -2.48
C ARG A 149 12.70 6.56 -2.13
N PRO A 150 13.65 6.20 -1.25
CA PRO A 150 14.81 7.04 -0.99
C PRO A 150 15.50 7.39 -2.30
N LYS A 151 15.81 8.67 -2.51
CA LYS A 151 16.73 9.05 -3.58
C LYS A 151 18.06 8.37 -3.24
N LYS A 152 18.56 7.50 -4.12
CA LYS A 152 19.94 7.04 -4.00
C LYS A 152 20.80 8.30 -3.90
N ASN A 153 21.69 8.38 -2.91
CA ASN A 153 22.61 9.51 -2.73
C ASN A 153 23.22 9.83 -4.10
N ASN A 154 22.76 10.92 -4.70
CA ASN A 154 23.30 11.39 -5.95
C ASN A 154 24.46 12.30 -5.53
N PRO A 155 25.73 11.93 -5.76
CA PRO A 155 26.85 12.80 -5.43
C PRO A 155 26.81 14.12 -6.22
N ASP A 156 25.96 14.22 -7.25
CA ASP A 156 25.86 15.38 -8.16
C ASP A 156 24.55 16.20 -7.99
N ARG A 157 23.93 16.21 -6.80
CA ARG A 157 22.89 17.19 -6.44
C ARG A 157 23.15 17.85 -5.11
#